data_AF-A0A0R2K317-F1
#
_entry.id   AF-A0A0R2K317-F1
#
_cell.length_a   1.000
_cell.length_b   1.000
_cell.length_c   1.000
_cell.angle_alpha   90.00
_cell.angle_beta   90.00
_cell.angle_gamma   90.00
#
_symmetry.space_group_name_H-M   'P 1'
#
loop_
_entity.id
_entity.type
_entity.pdbx_description
1 polymer ?
#
loop_
_entity_poly.entity_id
_entity_poly.type
_entity_poly.pdbx_seq_one_letter_code
_entity_poly.pdbx_strand_id
1 'polypeptide(L)' 'MTKIKGCQIYFAHPYSPWERGTNENCNGLLRQFFPKGKSMKDKTKAYVEQATNAINHKHRRILQYQTAEELFKQYISS' A
#
# COMPACT_ATOMS: atom_id res chain seq x y z
N MET A 1 -12.75 -15.84 -15.11
CA MET A 1 -11.64 -14.86 -15.07
C MET A 1 -11.02 -14.88 -13.67
N THR A 2 -10.24 -15.90 -13.32
CA THR A 2 -9.73 -16.08 -11.94
C THR A 2 -8.69 -17.21 -11.87
N LYS A 3 -7.67 -17.19 -12.74
CA LYS A 3 -6.57 -18.16 -12.61
C LYS A 3 -5.23 -17.47 -12.82
N ILE A 4 -4.64 -17.05 -11.71
CA ILE A 4 -3.20 -16.81 -11.60
C ILE A 4 -2.64 -18.08 -10.92
N LYS A 5 -1.66 -18.73 -11.55
CA LYS A 5 -1.04 -19.93 -10.96
C LYS A 5 -0.28 -19.53 -9.69
N GLY A 6 -0.45 -20.31 -8.61
CA GLY A 6 0.27 -20.11 -7.36
C GLY A 6 -0.28 -19.02 -6.44
N CYS A 7 -1.45 -18.43 -6.74
CA CYS A 7 -2.07 -17.40 -5.89
C CYS A 7 -3.58 -17.64 -5.74
N GLN A 8 -4.08 -17.53 -4.51
CA GLN A 8 -5.51 -17.53 -4.23
C GLN A 8 -6.07 -16.12 -4.38
N ILE A 9 -7.20 -15.99 -5.08
CA ILE A 9 -7.82 -14.69 -5.38
C ILE A 9 -9.07 -14.55 -4.51
N TYR A 10 -9.16 -13.42 -3.81
CA TYR A 10 -10.27 -13.07 -2.92
C TYR A 10 -10.95 -11.79 -3.40
N PHE A 11 -12.28 -11.72 -3.27
CA PHE A 11 -13.08 -10.53 -3.57
C PHE A 11 -13.84 -10.09 -2.33
N ALA A 12 -13.99 -8.78 -2.17
CA ALA A 12 -14.91 -8.23 -1.18
C ALA A 12 -16.36 -8.41 -1.65
N HIS A 13 -17.26 -8.62 -0.70
CA HIS A 13 -18.69 -8.68 -0.93
C HIS A 13 -19.22 -7.34 -1.45
N PRO A 14 -20.23 -7.35 -2.34
CA PRO A 14 -20.91 -6.12 -2.76
C PRO A 14 -21.41 -5.32 -1.56
N TYR A 15 -21.26 -4.00 -1.61
CA TYR A 15 -21.68 -3.07 -0.55
C TYR A 15 -21.01 -3.27 0.82
N SER A 16 -19.87 -3.96 0.86
CA SER A 16 -19.09 -4.21 2.08
C SER A 16 -17.75 -3.46 2.11
N PRO A 17 -17.73 -2.11 2.16
CA PRO A 17 -16.48 -1.33 2.10
C PRO A 17 -15.52 -1.61 3.27
N TRP A 18 -16.03 -2.10 4.41
CA TRP A 18 -15.23 -2.43 5.59
C TRP A 18 -14.22 -3.57 5.34
N GLU A 19 -14.51 -4.47 4.40
CA GLU A 19 -13.59 -5.56 4.02
C GLU A 19 -12.33 -5.05 3.29
N ARG A 20 -12.30 -3.76 2.94
CA ARG A 20 -11.18 -3.10 2.26
C ARG A 20 -10.58 -1.96 3.09
N GLY A 21 -10.90 -1.88 4.38
CA GLY A 21 -10.49 -0.77 5.24
C GLY A 21 -8.97 -0.49 5.20
N THR A 22 -8.15 -1.54 5.28
CA THR A 22 -6.68 -1.42 5.19
C THR A 22 -6.22 -0.86 3.85
N ASN A 23 -6.84 -1.30 2.74
CA ASN A 23 -6.50 -0.81 1.41
C ASN A 23 -6.83 0.68 1.26
N GLU A 24 -7.98 1.12 1.79
CA GLU A 24 -8.36 2.54 1.73
C GLU A 24 -7.45 3.42 2.59
N ASN A 25 -7.03 2.93 3.76
CA ASN A 25 -6.03 3.62 4.57
C ASN A 25 -4.68 3.77 3.83
N CYS A 26 -4.19 2.69 3.21
CA CYS A 26 -2.96 2.73 2.41
C CYS A 26 -3.08 3.66 1.19
N ASN A 27 -4.23 3.67 0.51
CA ASN A 27 -4.51 4.60 -0.58
C ASN A 27 -4.50 6.07 -0.09
N GLY A 28 -4.92 6.33 1.15
CA GLY A 28 -4.80 7.64 1.78
C GLY A 28 -3.35 8.14 1.87
N LEU A 29 -2.41 7.26 2.22
CA LEU A 29 -0.97 7.59 2.26
C LEU A 29 -0.43 7.91 0.87
N LEU A 30 -0.80 7.12 -0.15
CA LEU A 30 -0.39 7.36 -1.53
C LEU A 30 -0.90 8.72 -2.04
N ARG A 31 -2.10 9.14 -1.64
CA ARG A 31 -2.70 10.43 -2.06
C ARG A 31 -1.94 11.66 -1.54
N GLN A 32 -1.06 11.51 -0.55
CA GLN A 32 -0.16 12.59 -0.13
C GLN A 32 0.90 12.92 -1.22
N PHE A 33 1.25 11.93 -2.05
CA PHE A 33 2.21 12.06 -3.15
C PHE A 33 1.51 12.13 -4.52
N PHE A 34 0.36 11.48 -4.65
CA PHE A 34 -0.44 11.42 -5.89
C PHE A 34 -1.85 11.97 -5.64
N PRO A 35 -2.03 13.31 -5.60
CA PRO A 35 -3.33 13.90 -5.35
C PRO A 35 -4.36 13.49 -6.40
N LYS A 36 -5.60 13.28 -5.97
CA LYS A 36 -6.72 12.93 -6.87
C LYS A 36 -6.96 14.03 -7.89
N GLY A 37 -7.28 13.65 -9.14
CA GLY A 37 -7.58 14.59 -10.22
C GLY A 37 -6.36 15.31 -10.80
N LYS A 38 -5.15 14.95 -10.37
CA LYS A 38 -3.91 15.40 -11.01
C LYS A 38 -3.40 14.32 -11.97
N SER A 39 -2.84 14.78 -13.09
CA SER A 39 -2.23 13.89 -14.08
C SER A 39 -1.04 13.13 -13.47
N MET A 40 -0.93 11.85 -13.80
CA MET A 40 0.24 11.02 -13.46
C MET A 40 1.28 11.00 -14.59
N LYS A 41 1.02 11.67 -15.73
CA LYS A 41 1.88 11.63 -16.93
C LYS A 41 3.34 12.00 -16.63
N ASP A 42 3.55 13.02 -15.81
CA ASP A 42 4.88 13.56 -15.51
C ASP A 42 5.52 12.91 -14.27
N LYS A 43 4.90 11.87 -13.70
CA LYS A 43 5.43 11.16 -12.54
C LYS A 43 6.49 10.17 -12.99
N THR A 44 7.74 10.50 -12.70
CA THR A 44 8.88 9.65 -13.02
C THR A 44 8.92 8.42 -12.10
N LYS A 45 9.61 7.36 -12.57
CA LYS A 45 9.87 6.18 -11.74
C LYS A 45 10.56 6.56 -10.42
N ALA A 46 11.54 7.47 -10.48
CA ALA A 46 12.25 7.96 -9.29
C ALA A 46 11.30 8.63 -8.28
N TYR A 47 10.30 9.38 -8.75
CA TYR A 47 9.29 9.97 -7.86
C TYR A 47 8.42 8.90 -7.19
N VAL A 48 8.04 7.86 -7.93
CA VAL A 48 7.29 6.72 -7.37
C VAL A 48 8.13 6.00 -6.32
N GLU A 49 9.39 5.72 -6.60
CA GLU A 49 10.33 5.09 -5.66
C GLU A 49 10.52 5.94 -4.40
N GLN A 50 10.65 7.27 -4.54
CA GLN A 50 10.71 8.19 -3.41
C GLN A 50 9.44 8.13 -2.55
N ALA A 51 8.26 8.16 -3.18
CA ALA A 51 6.98 8.09 -2.48
C ALA A 51 6.82 6.75 -1.74
N THR A 52 7.16 5.62 -2.38
CA THR A 52 7.10 4.30 -1.76
C THR A 52 8.08 4.18 -0.59
N ASN A 53 9.30 4.69 -0.74
CA ASN A 53 10.30 4.67 0.32
C ASN A 53 9.80 5.48 1.52
N ALA A 54 9.29 6.69 1.30
CA ALA A 54 8.74 7.53 2.36
C ALA A 54 7.56 6.86 3.10
N ILE A 55 6.69 6.13 2.37
CA ILE A 55 5.56 5.40 2.97
C ILE A 55 6.03 4.19 3.77
N ASN A 56 7.01 3.44 3.26
CA ASN A 56 7.50 2.21 3.88
C ASN A 56 8.37 2.47 5.12
N HIS A 57 9.17 3.55 5.11
CA HIS A 57 10.02 3.99 6.24
C HIS A 57 9.28 4.89 7.24
N LYS A 58 8.01 5.23 7.00
CA LYS A 58 7.22 6.01 7.96
C LYS A 58 6.96 5.17 9.20
N HIS A 59 7.41 5.66 10.35
CA HIS A 59 7.09 5.10 11.66
C HIS A 59 5.58 5.23 11.91
N ARG A 60 4.89 4.13 12.23
CA ARG A 60 3.43 4.14 12.39
C ARG A 60 3.04 3.76 13.81
N ARG A 61 2.20 4.56 14.46
CA ARG A 61 1.71 4.28 15.83
C ARG A 61 1.07 2.89 15.96
N ILE A 62 0.34 2.44 14.93
CA ILE A 62 -0.28 1.09 14.90
C ILE A 62 0.75 -0.05 14.89
N LEU A 63 1.98 0.24 14.45
CA LEU A 63 3.11 -0.69 14.41
C LEU A 63 4.05 -0.46 15.61
N GLN A 64 3.56 0.07 16.73
CA GLN A 64 4.38 0.43 17.89
C GLN A 64 5.55 1.38 17.52
N TYR A 65 5.30 2.28 16.56
CA TYR A 65 6.29 3.18 15.98
C TYR A 65 7.41 2.52 15.17
N GLN A 66 7.34 1.24 14.84
CA GLN A 66 8.21 0.64 13.85
C GLN A 66 7.77 1.01 12.42
N THR A 67 8.65 0.79 11.45
CA THR A 67 8.34 0.97 10.04
C THR A 67 7.73 -0.29 9.43
N ALA A 68 6.98 -0.12 8.34
CA ALA A 68 6.41 -1.26 7.64
C ALA A 68 7.51 -2.12 7.00
N GLU A 69 8.59 -1.50 6.55
CA GLU A 69 9.71 -2.21 5.93
C GLU A 69 10.47 -3.10 6.92
N GLU A 70 10.79 -2.60 8.12
CA GLU A 70 11.49 -3.39 9.15
C GLU A 70 10.70 -4.65 9.52
N LEU A 71 9.41 -4.49 9.81
CA LEU A 71 8.54 -5.61 10.15
C LEU A 71 8.39 -6.61 9.01
N PHE A 72 8.31 -6.12 7.77
CA PHE A 72 8.23 -6.99 6.61
C PHE A 72 9.52 -7.79 6.38
N LYS A 73 10.68 -7.15 6.53
CA LYS A 73 11.99 -7.82 6.45
C LYS A 73 12.15 -8.87 7.53
N GLN A 74 11.71 -8.57 8.75
CA GLN A 74 11.71 -9.53 9.86
C GLN A 74 10.81 -10.74 9.55
N TYR A 75 9.59 -10.50 9.03
CA TYR A 75 8.63 -11.56 8.69
C TYR A 75 9.11 -12.51 7.58
N ILE A 76 9.85 -12.00 6.58
CA ILE A 76 10.40 -12.86 5.52
C ILE A 76 11.63 -13.65 6.00
N SER A 77 12.35 -13.11 6.98
CA SER A 77 13.58 -13.73 7.50
C SER A 77 13.30 -14.80 8.57
N SER A 78 12.07 -14.85 9.10
CA SER A 78 11.57 -15.89 10.00
C SER A 78 10.99 -17.07 9.24
#